data_AF-A0A844HRC4-F1
#
_entry.id   AF-A0A844HRC4-F1
#
_cell.length_a   1.000
_cell.length_b   1.000
_cell.length_c   1.000
_cell.angle_alpha   90.00
_cell.angle_beta   90.00
_cell.angle_gamma   90.00
#
_symmetry.space_group_name_H-M   'P 1'
#
loop_
_entity.id
_entity.type
_entity.pdbx_description
1 polymer ?
#
loop_
_entity_poly.entity_id
_entity_poly.type
_entity_poly.pdbx_seq_one_letter_code
_entity_poly.pdbx_strand_id
1 'polypeptide(L)'
;MTVTAIIKENRDRKLAQAWDAVLRTPEVRLVIWSILEHCHLFSQTHVGDANDGFRAGMREVGLRVLNQQVFPHDVKTFAGMQVEHAEMTAETRGNFAASHYGNG
;
A
#
# COMPACT_ATOMS: atom_id res chain seq x y z
N MET A 1 -26.66 21.85 -10.78
CA MET A 1 -25.63 20.78 -10.81
C MET A 1 -25.27 20.52 -12.27
N THR A 2 -24.00 20.58 -12.66
CA THR A 2 -23.60 20.49 -14.08
C THR A 2 -23.43 19.03 -14.52
N VAL A 3 -23.55 18.75 -15.82
CA VAL A 3 -23.30 17.41 -16.40
C VAL A 3 -21.90 16.91 -16.03
N THR A 4 -20.89 17.80 -16.04
CA THR A 4 -19.52 17.48 -15.62
C THR A 4 -19.43 17.04 -14.16
N ALA A 5 -20.19 17.68 -13.26
CA ALA A 5 -20.22 17.29 -11.84
C ALA A 5 -20.82 15.88 -11.67
N ILE A 6 -21.90 15.57 -12.40
CA ILE A 6 -22.55 14.25 -12.37
C ILE A 6 -21.61 13.16 -12.90
N ILE A 7 -20.88 13.44 -13.98
CA ILE A 7 -19.90 12.48 -14.55
C ILE A 7 -18.78 12.21 -13.53
N LYS A 8 -18.24 13.26 -12.91
CA LYS A 8 -17.19 13.15 -11.90
C LYS A 8 -17.65 12.33 -10.70
N GLU A 9 -18.81 12.65 -10.13
CA GLU A 9 -19.37 11.94 -8.98
C GLU A 9 -19.60 10.45 -9.27
N ASN A 10 -20.16 10.12 -10.44
CA ASN A 10 -20.35 8.74 -10.85
C ASN A 10 -19.02 7.98 -11.01
N ARG A 11 -17.98 8.64 -11.53
CA ARG A 11 -16.64 8.06 -11.65
C ARG A 11 -16.05 7.81 -10.26
N ASP A 12 -16.09 8.80 -9.38
CA ASP A 12 -15.51 8.71 -8.05
C ASP A 12 -16.20 7.60 -7.24
N ARG A 13 -17.53 7.46 -7.34
CA ARG A 13 -18.28 6.35 -6.74
C ARG A 13 -17.87 4.99 -7.29
N LYS A 14 -17.73 4.86 -8.62
CA LYS A 14 -17.30 3.60 -9.25
C LYS A 14 -15.89 3.21 -8.83
N LEU A 15 -14.99 4.18 -8.73
CA LEU A 15 -13.63 3.96 -8.25
C LEU A 15 -13.63 3.51 -6.79
N ALA A 16 -14.38 4.17 -5.91
CA ALA A 16 -14.50 3.76 -4.51
C ALA A 16 -15.01 2.31 -4.39
N GLN A 17 -16.05 1.93 -5.14
CA GLN A 17 -16.56 0.55 -5.14
C GLN A 17 -15.52 -0.47 -5.65
N ALA A 18 -14.73 -0.12 -6.66
CA ALA A 18 -13.67 -0.98 -7.17
C ALA A 18 -12.55 -1.18 -6.14
N TRP A 19 -12.16 -0.12 -5.44
CA TRP A 19 -11.17 -0.18 -4.36
C TRP A 19 -11.66 -1.00 -3.17
N ASP A 20 -12.95 -0.89 -2.84
CA ASP A 20 -13.60 -1.70 -1.80
C ASP A 20 -13.49 -3.20 -2.11
N ALA A 21 -13.73 -3.58 -3.37
CA ALA A 21 -13.62 -4.96 -3.82
C ALA A 21 -12.16 -5.45 -3.79
N VAL A 22 -11.24 -4.61 -4.23
CA VAL A 22 -9.79 -4.90 -4.23
C VAL A 22 -9.26 -5.12 -2.82
N LEU A 23 -9.60 -4.24 -1.87
CA LEU A 23 -9.08 -4.30 -0.51
C LEU A 23 -9.69 -5.43 0.32
N ARG A 24 -10.77 -6.07 -0.13
CA ARG A 24 -11.30 -7.28 0.52
C ARG A 24 -10.48 -8.53 0.23
N THR A 25 -9.68 -8.52 -0.84
CA THR A 25 -8.87 -9.66 -1.26
C THR A 25 -7.46 -9.59 -0.65
N PRO A 26 -7.05 -10.53 0.23
CA PRO A 26 -5.75 -10.51 0.90
C PRO A 26 -4.56 -10.44 -0.07
N GLU A 27 -4.58 -11.22 -1.15
CA GLU A 27 -3.51 -11.28 -2.13
C GLU A 27 -3.33 -9.93 -2.86
N VAL A 28 -4.43 -9.20 -3.08
CA VAL A 28 -4.37 -7.88 -3.71
C VAL A 28 -3.90 -6.82 -2.71
N ARG A 29 -4.28 -6.92 -1.43
CA ARG A 29 -3.70 -6.08 -0.36
C ARG A 29 -2.19 -6.24 -0.28
N LEU A 30 -1.68 -7.47 -0.42
CA LEU A 30 -0.24 -7.73 -0.49
C LEU A 30 0.43 -7.05 -1.68
N VAL A 31 -0.19 -7.09 -2.87
CA VAL A 31 0.32 -6.36 -4.05
C VAL A 31 0.33 -4.85 -3.82
N ILE A 32 -0.72 -4.30 -3.21
CA ILE A 32 -0.76 -2.87 -2.88
C ILE A 32 0.33 -2.54 -1.86
N TRP A 33 0.52 -3.37 -0.85
CA TRP A 33 1.57 -3.20 0.14
C TRP A 33 2.95 -3.17 -0.52
N SER A 34 3.25 -4.09 -1.43
CA SER A 34 4.54 -4.12 -2.12
C SER A 34 4.78 -2.84 -2.94
N ILE A 35 3.74 -2.26 -3.56
CA ILE A 35 3.85 -0.96 -4.22
C ILE A 35 4.17 0.15 -3.21
N LEU A 36 3.46 0.17 -2.07
CA LEU A 36 3.65 1.19 -1.03
C LEU A 36 5.06 1.15 -0.40
N GLU A 37 5.68 -0.02 -0.30
CA GLU A 37 7.08 -0.15 0.15
C GLU A 37 8.06 0.58 -0.77
N HIS A 38 7.81 0.57 -2.07
CA HIS A 38 8.62 1.30 -3.06
C HIS A 38 8.33 2.80 -3.08
N CYS A 39 7.31 3.27 -2.35
CA CYS A 39 6.96 4.69 -2.27
C CYS A 39 7.71 5.45 -1.16
N HIS A 40 8.66 4.84 -0.44
CA HIS A 40 9.46 5.57 0.58
C HIS A 40 8.61 6.29 1.66
N LEU A 41 7.44 5.74 2.02
CA LEU A 41 6.47 6.37 2.90
C LEU A 41 7.05 6.84 4.25
N PHE A 42 7.94 6.03 4.80
CA PHE A 42 8.57 6.24 6.11
C PHE A 42 10.06 6.58 6.02
N SER A 43 10.60 6.74 4.81
CA SER A 43 12.01 7.01 4.59
C SER A 43 12.28 8.50 4.39
N GLN A 44 13.50 8.93 4.71
CA GLN A 44 13.98 10.26 4.33
C GLN A 44 14.14 10.31 2.81
N THR A 45 13.42 11.23 2.15
CA THR A 45 13.46 11.38 0.69
C THR A 45 14.46 12.42 0.21
N HIS A 46 14.95 13.28 1.12
CA HIS A 46 15.91 14.35 0.86
C HIS A 46 17.28 13.96 1.41
N VAL A 47 18.18 13.52 0.52
CA VAL A 47 19.56 13.17 0.84
C VAL A 47 20.57 14.04 0.08
N GLY A 48 20.11 15.02 -0.70
CA GLY A 48 20.95 15.99 -1.40
C GLY A 48 21.48 15.49 -2.73
N ASP A 49 20.83 14.50 -3.35
CA ASP A 49 21.22 13.94 -4.64
C ASP A 49 20.19 14.25 -5.75
N ALA A 50 20.54 13.93 -6.99
CA ALA A 50 19.69 14.17 -8.17
C ALA A 50 18.35 13.40 -8.16
N ASN A 51 18.21 12.37 -7.33
CA ASN A 51 17.01 11.55 -7.20
C ASN A 51 16.06 12.03 -6.08
N ASP A 52 16.39 13.10 -5.34
CA ASP A 52 15.55 13.63 -4.26
C ASP A 52 14.13 13.93 -4.76
N GLY A 53 14.01 14.63 -5.89
CA GLY A 53 12.70 14.96 -6.49
C GLY A 53 11.91 13.72 -6.90
N PHE A 54 12.58 12.68 -7.41
CA PHE A 54 11.93 11.43 -7.77
C PHE A 54 11.40 10.70 -6.54
N ARG A 55 12.21 10.56 -5.48
CA ARG A 55 11.77 9.94 -4.22
C ARG A 55 10.65 10.71 -3.55
N ALA A 56 10.68 12.04 -3.60
CA ALA A 56 9.60 12.88 -3.10
C ALA A 56 8.29 12.63 -3.86
N GLY A 57 8.34 12.54 -5.20
CA GLY A 57 7.17 12.21 -6.03
C GLY A 57 6.62 10.81 -5.75
N MET A 58 7.50 9.80 -5.62
CA MET A 58 7.11 8.44 -5.24
C MET A 58 6.39 8.41 -3.89
N ARG A 59 6.88 9.19 -2.92
CA ARG A 59 6.25 9.34 -1.60
C ARG A 59 4.89 10.02 -1.68
N GLU A 60 4.75 11.06 -2.49
CA GLU A 60 3.46 11.71 -2.72
C GLU A 60 2.43 10.72 -3.28
N VAL A 61 2.82 9.91 -4.26
CA VAL A 61 1.95 8.88 -4.84
C VAL A 61 1.50 7.87 -3.79
N GLY A 62 2.42 7.34 -2.98
CA GLY A 62 2.07 6.40 -1.92
C GLY A 62 1.13 7.01 -0.88
N LEU A 63 1.41 8.24 -0.44
CA LEU A 63 0.55 8.96 0.50
C LEU A 63 -0.84 9.23 -0.09
N ARG A 64 -0.92 9.49 -1.40
CA ARG A 64 -2.19 9.66 -2.10
C ARG A 64 -3.01 8.38 -2.12
N VAL A 65 -2.39 7.23 -2.37
CA VAL A 65 -3.06 5.92 -2.31
C VAL A 65 -3.61 5.67 -0.90
N LEU A 66 -2.81 5.92 0.13
CA LEU A 66 -3.25 5.77 1.51
C LEU A 66 -4.44 6.67 1.85
N ASN A 67 -4.33 7.97 1.57
CA ASN A 67 -5.35 8.95 1.94
C ASN A 67 -6.64 8.82 1.14
N GLN A 68 -6.55 8.49 -0.16
CA GLN A 68 -7.72 8.51 -1.05
C GLN A 68 -8.38 7.15 -1.19
N GLN A 69 -7.60 6.07 -1.03
CA GLN A 69 -8.08 4.72 -1.24
C GLN A 69 -8.11 3.99 0.10
N VAL A 70 -6.98 3.76 0.76
CA VAL A 70 -6.94 2.86 1.92
C VAL A 70 -7.70 3.38 3.15
N PHE A 71 -7.44 4.59 3.63
CA PHE A 71 -8.02 5.12 4.87
C PHE A 71 -9.53 5.34 4.82
N PRO A 72 -10.13 5.78 3.70
CA PRO A 72 -11.59 5.90 3.59
C PRO A 72 -12.38 4.59 3.73
N HIS A 73 -11.76 3.43 3.53
CA HIS A 73 -12.46 2.14 3.60
C HIS A 73 -12.64 1.63 5.04
N ASP A 74 -11.58 1.65 5.84
CA ASP A 74 -11.62 1.42 7.30
C ASP A 74 -10.27 1.86 7.89
N VAL A 75 -10.30 2.52 9.06
CA VAL A 75 -9.12 2.87 9.85
C VAL A 75 -8.28 1.62 10.17
N LYS A 76 -8.92 0.44 10.27
CA LYS A 76 -8.24 -0.83 10.53
C LYS A 76 -7.61 -1.46 9.29
N THR A 77 -8.00 -1.08 8.06
CA THR A 77 -7.48 -1.72 6.83
C THR A 77 -5.96 -1.56 6.74
N PHE A 78 -5.45 -0.35 6.97
CA PHE A 78 -4.01 -0.10 6.92
C PHE A 78 -3.23 -0.90 7.97
N ALA A 79 -3.74 -0.96 9.20
CA ALA A 79 -3.13 -1.75 10.26
C ALA A 79 -3.19 -3.27 9.95
N GLY A 80 -4.30 -3.74 9.37
CA GLY A 80 -4.43 -5.12 8.91
C GLY A 80 -3.39 -5.48 7.86
N MET A 81 -3.18 -4.61 6.86
CA MET A 81 -2.14 -4.79 5.84
C MET A 81 -0.73 -4.85 6.46
N GLN A 82 -0.45 -4.03 7.48
CA GLN A 82 0.83 -4.07 8.20
C GLN A 82 1.05 -5.40 8.92
N VAL A 83 0.00 -5.92 9.57
CA VAL A 83 0.06 -7.20 10.28
C VAL A 83 0.24 -8.36 9.31
N GLU A 84 -0.56 -8.42 8.25
CA GLU A 84 -0.47 -9.43 7.18
C GLU A 84 0.96 -9.51 6.62
N HIS A 85 1.57 -8.36 6.35
CA HIS A 85 2.94 -8.31 5.84
C HIS A 85 3.98 -8.74 6.89
N ALA A 86 3.80 -8.34 8.15
CA ALA A 86 4.69 -8.72 9.24
C ALA A 86 4.68 -10.24 9.47
N GLU A 87 3.50 -10.87 9.42
CA GLU A 87 3.32 -12.32 9.53
C GLU A 87 4.05 -13.05 8.40
N MET A 88 3.86 -12.64 7.15
CA MET A 88 4.58 -13.24 6.00
C MET A 88 6.10 -13.12 6.11
N THR A 89 6.60 -11.97 6.59
CA THR A 89 8.03 -11.76 6.80
C THR A 89 8.57 -12.66 7.92
N ALA A 90 7.79 -12.84 8.99
CA ALA A 90 8.15 -13.71 10.11
C ALA A 90 8.16 -15.19 9.70
N GLU A 91 7.15 -15.65 8.96
CA GLU A 91 7.10 -17.01 8.41
C GLU A 91 8.30 -17.30 7.49
N THR A 92 8.60 -16.35 6.59
CA THR A 92 9.76 -16.46 5.70
C THR A 92 11.04 -16.61 6.51
N ARG A 93 11.27 -15.77 7.54
CA ARG A 93 12.46 -15.85 8.41
C ARG A 93 12.51 -17.13 9.23
N GLY A 94 11.37 -17.61 9.75
CA GLY A 94 11.27 -18.87 10.49
C GLY A 94 11.64 -20.08 9.62
N ASN A 95 11.17 -20.10 8.37
CA ASN A 95 11.50 -21.15 7.40
C ASN A 95 12.99 -21.15 7.03
N PHE A 96 13.60 -19.97 6.85
CA PHE A 96 15.05 -19.85 6.64
C PHE A 96 15.84 -20.36 7.84
N ALA A 97 15.47 -20.01 9.07
CA ALA A 97 16.14 -20.51 10.27
C ALA A 97 16.00 -22.05 10.40
N ALA A 98 14.80 -22.61 10.20
CA ALA A 98 14.58 -24.05 10.28
C ALA A 98 15.40 -24.86 9.25
N SER A 99 15.54 -24.35 8.02
CA SER A 99 16.38 -24.99 6.99
C SER A 99 17.88 -24.96 7.27
N HIS A 100 18.38 -23.97 8.03
CA HIS A 100 19.80 -23.82 8.33
C HIS A 100 20.25 -24.56 9.60
N TYR A 101 19.33 -24.87 10.53
CA TYR A 101 19.61 -25.62 11.76
C TYR A 101 19.13 -27.08 11.73
N GLY A 102 18.50 -27.53 10.63
CA GLY A 102 17.89 -28.86 10.47
C GLY A 102 18.71 -29.90 9.70
N ASN A 103 20.04 -29.83 9.72
CA ASN A 103 20.92 -30.91 9.23
C ASN A 103 22.03 -31.16 10.27
N GLY A 104 21.74 -32.06 11.21
CA GLY A 104 22.67 -32.60 12.20
C GLY A 104 22.28 -34.02 12.55
#